data_AF-A0A7X7LLA8-F1
#
_entry.id   AF-A0A7X7LLA8-F1
#
_cell.length_a   1.000
_cell.length_b   1.000
_cell.length_c   1.000
_cell.angle_alpha   90.00
_cell.angle_beta   90.00
_cell.angle_gamma   90.00
#
_symmetry.space_group_name_H-M   'P 1'
#
loop_
_entity.id
_entity.type
_entity.pdbx_description
1 polymer ?
#
loop_
_entity_poly.entity_id
_entity_poly.type
_entity_poly.pdbx_seq_one_letter_code
_entity_poly.pdbx_strand_id
1 'polypeptide(L)'
;GEGGHIHNEQPKVLDTSAIIDGRIYDVCVSHFLQGPLIVPHFVIEELQHIADSADNIRRNKGRRGLELLTKMQKHHDIEIVIMDVDESIIMEEKEVDSRLIRLCKKINASIITNDYNLNKVAELQGIIVLNINELTNAVKVIVYPGETMHITVIKEGKEAGQGVGYLEDGTMVVVEEARQEIGRDLEVLVTSVFQTAAGRMIFTRKVQEDLPTGARQVLRPEVNLYG
;
A
#
# COMPACT_ATOMS: atom_id res chain seq x y z
N GLY A 1 6.73 -4.92 -43.86
CA GLY A 1 5.59 -5.66 -43.31
C GLY A 1 5.92 -5.95 -41.87
N GLU A 2 5.55 -5.04 -40.98
CA GLU A 2 5.88 -5.13 -39.57
C GLU A 2 4.65 -5.68 -38.86
N GLY A 3 4.65 -6.99 -38.62
CA GLY A 3 3.74 -7.61 -37.67
C GLY A 3 4.18 -7.19 -36.28
N GLY A 4 3.59 -6.11 -35.79
CA GLY A 4 3.76 -5.68 -34.41
C GLY A 4 3.34 -6.80 -33.47
N HIS A 5 4.25 -7.20 -32.58
CA HIS A 5 3.92 -8.03 -31.44
C HIS A 5 2.90 -7.27 -30.59
N ILE A 6 1.61 -7.59 -30.77
CA ILE A 6 0.56 -7.19 -29.83
C ILE A 6 0.84 -8.04 -28.59
N HIS A 7 1.48 -7.48 -27.57
CA HIS A 7 1.47 -8.09 -26.25
C HIS A 7 -0.01 -8.19 -25.85
N ASN A 8 -0.57 -9.39 -25.94
CA ASN A 8 -1.93 -9.69 -25.50
C ASN A 8 -1.93 -9.65 -23.97
N GLU A 9 -1.87 -8.46 -23.41
CA GLU A 9 -1.83 -8.24 -21.97
C GLU A 9 -3.12 -8.78 -21.37
N GLN A 10 -2.99 -9.62 -20.34
CA GLN A 10 -4.13 -10.30 -19.74
C GLN A 10 -5.15 -9.27 -19.21
N PRO A 11 -6.42 -9.34 -19.63
CA PRO A 11 -7.45 -8.41 -19.18
C PRO A 11 -7.67 -8.52 -17.67
N LYS A 12 -8.12 -7.43 -17.07
CA LYS A 12 -8.32 -7.33 -15.62
C LYS A 12 -9.73 -6.87 -15.33
N VAL A 13 -10.52 -7.72 -14.67
CA VAL A 13 -11.90 -7.38 -14.30
C VAL A 13 -11.90 -6.59 -13.00
N LEU A 14 -12.50 -5.41 -12.99
CA LEU A 14 -12.65 -4.62 -11.77
C LEU A 14 -13.95 -4.96 -11.05
N ASP A 15 -13.83 -5.09 -9.73
CA ASP A 15 -14.95 -5.17 -8.79
C ASP A 15 -15.28 -3.78 -8.19
N THR A 16 -16.52 -3.63 -7.72
CA THR A 16 -17.08 -2.48 -7.00
C THR A 16 -16.18 -2.06 -5.84
N SER A 17 -15.63 -3.00 -5.07
CA SER A 17 -14.78 -2.69 -3.90
C SER A 17 -13.48 -1.96 -4.27
N ALA A 18 -12.84 -2.37 -5.37
CA ALA A 18 -11.61 -1.74 -5.86
C ALA A 18 -11.89 -0.35 -6.46
N ILE A 19 -13.02 -0.20 -7.15
CA ILE A 19 -13.45 1.08 -7.72
C ILE A 19 -13.75 2.09 -6.61
N ILE A 20 -14.48 1.69 -5.56
CA ILE A 20 -14.83 2.58 -4.44
C ILE A 20 -13.59 3.02 -3.63
N ASP A 21 -12.62 2.12 -3.44
CA ASP A 21 -11.35 2.44 -2.76
C ASP A 21 -10.60 3.56 -3.52
N GLY A 22 -10.49 3.38 -4.84
CA GLY A 22 -10.06 4.39 -5.79
C GLY A 22 -8.55 4.53 -5.99
N ARG A 23 -7.72 3.90 -5.15
CA ARG A 23 -6.26 3.86 -5.36
C ARG A 23 -5.86 3.14 -6.65
N ILE A 24 -6.76 2.35 -7.24
CA ILE A 24 -6.55 1.73 -8.54
C ILE A 24 -6.20 2.75 -9.63
N TYR A 25 -6.76 3.97 -9.57
CA TYR A 25 -6.39 5.03 -10.50
C TYR A 25 -4.91 5.38 -10.41
N ASP A 26 -4.39 5.58 -9.20
CA ASP A 26 -2.99 5.94 -8.96
C ASP A 26 -2.04 4.80 -9.39
N VAL A 27 -2.46 3.55 -9.19
CA VAL A 27 -1.72 2.37 -9.66
C VAL A 27 -1.67 2.29 -11.19
N CYS A 28 -2.73 2.72 -11.89
CA CYS A 28 -2.74 2.76 -13.36
C CYS A 28 -1.85 3.88 -13.90
N VAL A 29 -1.97 5.11 -13.38
CA VAL A 29 -1.18 6.26 -13.87
C VAL A 29 0.30 6.19 -13.52
N SER A 30 0.67 5.36 -12.55
CA SER A 30 2.07 5.04 -12.24
C SER A 30 2.67 3.95 -13.15
N HIS A 31 1.88 3.43 -14.11
CA HIS A 31 2.27 2.40 -15.07
C HIS A 31 2.65 1.04 -14.45
N PHE A 32 2.26 0.78 -13.20
CA PHE A 32 2.43 -0.53 -12.56
C PHE A 32 1.39 -1.56 -13.02
N LEU A 33 0.31 -1.10 -13.65
CA LEU A 33 -0.75 -1.95 -14.17
C LEU A 33 -0.91 -1.78 -15.68
N GLN A 34 -0.65 -2.88 -16.39
CA GLN A 34 -0.75 -2.96 -17.84
C GLN A 34 -2.01 -3.75 -18.27
N GLY A 35 -2.45 -3.54 -19.50
CA GLY A 35 -3.57 -4.23 -20.13
C GLY A 35 -4.94 -3.60 -19.89
N PRO A 36 -5.96 -4.06 -20.64
CA PRO A 36 -7.29 -3.47 -20.58
C PRO A 36 -7.98 -3.80 -19.25
N LEU A 37 -8.59 -2.77 -18.68
CA LEU A 37 -9.45 -2.85 -17.50
C LEU A 37 -10.89 -3.08 -17.93
N ILE A 38 -11.43 -4.26 -17.62
CA ILE A 38 -12.81 -4.62 -17.94
C ILE A 38 -13.70 -4.24 -16.76
N VAL A 39 -14.71 -3.41 -17.02
CA VAL A 39 -15.77 -3.10 -16.06
C VAL A 39 -17.08 -3.67 -16.57
N PRO A 40 -17.59 -4.76 -15.98
CA PRO A 40 -18.87 -5.34 -16.38
C PRO A 40 -20.03 -4.39 -16.11
N HIS A 41 -21.06 -4.40 -16.96
CA HIS A 41 -22.25 -3.54 -16.78
C HIS A 41 -22.88 -3.67 -15.39
N PHE A 42 -22.96 -4.89 -14.86
CA PHE A 42 -23.55 -5.14 -13.55
C PHE A 42 -22.77 -4.56 -12.36
N VAL A 43 -21.46 -4.30 -12.52
CA VAL A 43 -20.66 -3.59 -11.52
C VAL A 43 -21.04 -2.10 -11.50
N ILE A 44 -21.36 -1.54 -12.67
CA ILE A 44 -21.87 -0.16 -12.79
C ILE A 44 -23.27 -0.06 -12.16
N GLU A 45 -24.14 -1.03 -12.41
CA GLU A 45 -25.46 -1.11 -11.77
C GLU A 45 -25.35 -1.19 -10.24
N GLU A 46 -24.44 -2.02 -9.72
CA GLU A 46 -24.20 -2.09 -8.28
C GLU A 46 -23.71 -0.75 -7.72
N LEU A 47 -22.76 -0.09 -8.39
CA LEU A 47 -22.30 1.25 -8.00
C LEU A 47 -23.43 2.28 -8.01
N GLN A 48 -24.35 2.23 -8.98
CA GLN A 48 -25.54 3.08 -9.03
C GLN A 48 -26.48 2.79 -7.86
N HIS A 49 -26.78 1.52 -7.57
CA HIS A 49 -27.57 1.14 -6.41
C HIS A 49 -26.95 1.61 -5.09
N ILE A 50 -25.62 1.56 -4.96
CA ILE A 50 -24.90 2.11 -3.81
C ILE A 50 -25.02 3.65 -3.80
N ALA A 51 -24.91 4.31 -4.94
CA ALA A 51 -25.02 5.77 -5.11
C ALA A 51 -26.43 6.33 -4.88
N ASP A 52 -27.46 5.47 -4.87
CA ASP A 52 -28.85 5.78 -4.53
C ASP A 52 -29.24 5.36 -3.12
N SER A 53 -28.28 4.83 -2.34
CA SER A 53 -28.52 4.39 -0.97
C SER A 53 -29.02 5.52 -0.06
N ALA A 54 -30.01 5.21 0.79
CA ALA A 54 -30.46 6.12 1.84
C ALA A 54 -29.32 6.48 2.83
N ASP A 55 -28.41 5.54 3.07
CA ASP A 55 -27.22 5.75 3.89
C ASP A 55 -26.26 6.73 3.18
N ASN A 56 -26.00 7.87 3.81
CA ASN A 56 -25.20 8.94 3.23
C ASN A 56 -23.75 8.50 2.93
N ILE A 57 -23.16 7.63 3.77
CA ILE A 57 -21.78 7.17 3.59
C ILE A 57 -21.70 6.24 2.38
N ARG A 58 -22.63 5.26 2.27
CA ARG A 58 -22.71 4.38 1.10
C ARG A 58 -22.97 5.18 -0.17
N ARG A 59 -23.91 6.12 -0.13
CA ARG A 59 -24.24 7.01 -1.24
C ARG A 59 -23.03 7.77 -1.78
N ASN A 60 -22.26 8.40 -0.90
CA ASN A 60 -21.06 9.15 -1.29
C ASN A 60 -19.97 8.23 -1.85
N LYS A 61 -19.82 7.01 -1.31
CA LYS A 61 -18.89 6.00 -1.85
C LYS A 61 -19.28 5.58 -3.27
N GLY A 62 -20.55 5.29 -3.53
CA GLY A 62 -21.03 4.91 -4.86
C GLY A 62 -20.81 6.02 -5.89
N ARG A 63 -21.17 7.27 -5.54
CA ARG A 63 -20.94 8.44 -6.40
C ARG A 63 -19.46 8.65 -6.72
N ARG A 64 -18.59 8.55 -5.71
CA ARG A 64 -17.13 8.63 -5.91
C ARG A 64 -16.61 7.53 -6.84
N GLY A 65 -17.13 6.31 -6.73
CA GLY A 65 -16.77 5.22 -7.63
C GLY A 65 -17.15 5.51 -9.10
N LEU A 66 -18.36 6.02 -9.34
CA LEU A 66 -18.82 6.42 -10.68
C LEU A 66 -18.00 7.59 -11.25
N GLU A 67 -17.66 8.58 -10.42
CA GLU A 67 -16.77 9.68 -10.79
C GLU A 67 -15.37 9.19 -11.16
N LEU A 68 -14.83 8.22 -10.41
CA LEU A 68 -13.53 7.61 -10.70
C LEU A 68 -13.54 6.88 -12.04
N LEU A 69 -14.57 6.07 -12.32
CA LEU A 69 -14.72 5.40 -13.61
C LEU A 69 -14.72 6.43 -14.73
N THR A 70 -15.53 7.50 -14.62
CA THR A 70 -15.58 8.59 -15.60
C THR A 70 -14.21 9.25 -15.81
N LYS A 71 -13.44 9.46 -14.72
CA LYS A 71 -12.08 9.99 -14.77
C LYS A 71 -11.14 9.02 -15.50
N MET A 72 -11.21 7.73 -15.20
CA MET A 72 -10.40 6.68 -15.85
C MET A 72 -10.70 6.58 -17.35
N GLN A 73 -11.98 6.62 -17.75
CA GLN A 73 -12.37 6.59 -19.18
C GLN A 73 -11.82 7.75 -20.00
N LYS A 74 -11.62 8.92 -19.37
CA LYS A 74 -11.09 10.11 -20.02
C LYS A 74 -9.56 10.17 -20.01
N HIS A 75 -8.90 9.25 -19.32
CA HIS A 75 -7.45 9.26 -19.17
C HIS A 75 -6.79 8.54 -20.35
N HIS A 76 -5.91 9.24 -21.07
CA HIS A 76 -5.28 8.70 -22.28
C HIS A 76 -4.42 7.44 -22.06
N ASP A 77 -3.81 7.29 -20.88
CA ASP A 77 -2.98 6.12 -20.55
C ASP A 77 -3.75 4.94 -19.93
N ILE A 78 -5.07 5.06 -19.72
CA ILE A 78 -5.87 4.00 -19.09
C ILE A 78 -6.87 3.46 -20.10
N GLU A 79 -6.65 2.23 -20.55
CA GLU A 79 -7.63 1.51 -21.37
C GLU A 79 -8.68 0.86 -20.48
N ILE A 80 -9.90 1.39 -20.53
CA ILE A 80 -11.04 0.85 -19.80
C ILE A 80 -12.16 0.48 -20.77
N VAL A 81 -12.66 -0.74 -20.64
CA VAL A 81 -13.69 -1.31 -21.51
C VAL A 81 -14.89 -1.66 -20.65
N ILE A 82 -16.01 -0.96 -20.89
CA ILE A 82 -17.30 -1.37 -20.34
C ILE A 82 -17.78 -2.57 -21.15
N MET A 83 -18.02 -3.69 -20.47
CA MET A 83 -18.42 -4.93 -21.10
C MET A 83 -19.85 -5.31 -20.71
N ASP A 84 -20.71 -5.43 -21.72
CA ASP A 84 -21.99 -6.10 -21.56
C ASP A 84 -21.74 -7.61 -21.53
N VAL A 85 -22.00 -8.23 -20.38
CA VAL A 85 -21.86 -9.67 -20.22
C VAL A 85 -23.17 -10.30 -20.61
N ASP A 86 -23.16 -11.07 -21.70
CA ASP A 86 -24.32 -11.83 -22.14
C ASP A 86 -24.85 -12.69 -20.97
N GLU A 87 -26.08 -12.37 -20.55
CA GLU A 87 -26.71 -12.94 -19.37
C GLU A 87 -26.76 -14.47 -19.45
N SER A 88 -26.90 -15.05 -20.64
CA SER A 88 -26.95 -16.51 -20.83
C SER A 88 -25.71 -17.26 -20.31
N ILE A 89 -24.59 -16.58 -20.11
CA ILE A 89 -23.33 -17.15 -19.58
C ILE A 89 -23.24 -17.10 -18.05
N ILE A 90 -24.02 -16.22 -17.42
CA ILE A 90 -23.97 -15.89 -15.99
C ILE A 90 -25.34 -16.02 -15.31
N MET A 91 -26.37 -16.44 -16.04
CA MET A 91 -27.78 -16.48 -15.63
C MET A 91 -28.06 -17.38 -14.42
N GLU A 92 -27.21 -18.37 -14.16
CA GLU A 92 -27.35 -19.25 -13.00
C GLU A 92 -26.79 -18.64 -11.71
N GLU A 93 -26.01 -17.57 -11.82
CA GLU A 93 -25.30 -16.92 -10.72
C GLU A 93 -26.10 -15.72 -10.20
N LYS A 94 -26.76 -15.89 -9.04
CA LYS A 94 -27.52 -14.81 -8.39
C LYS A 94 -26.63 -13.76 -7.75
N GLU A 95 -25.42 -14.14 -7.37
CA GLU A 95 -24.50 -13.29 -6.62
C GLU A 95 -23.50 -12.62 -7.58
N VAL A 96 -23.28 -11.31 -7.38
CA VAL A 96 -22.35 -10.49 -8.20
C VAL A 96 -20.96 -11.12 -8.24
N ASP A 97 -20.48 -11.59 -7.09
CA ASP A 97 -19.20 -12.26 -6.91
C ASP A 97 -19.04 -13.44 -7.87
N SER A 98 -20.01 -14.33 -7.94
CA SER A 98 -19.91 -15.50 -8.81
C SER A 98 -19.97 -15.13 -10.30
N ARG A 99 -20.71 -14.06 -10.66
CA ARG A 99 -20.69 -13.51 -12.02
C ARG A 99 -19.30 -13.00 -12.40
N LEU A 100 -18.61 -12.33 -11.48
CA LEU A 100 -17.22 -11.87 -11.67
C LEU A 100 -16.26 -13.05 -11.88
N ILE A 101 -16.34 -14.07 -11.02
CA ILE A 101 -15.53 -15.30 -11.13
C ILE A 101 -15.75 -15.98 -12.48
N ARG A 102 -17.01 -16.15 -12.89
CA ARG A 102 -17.37 -16.78 -14.16
C ARG A 102 -16.85 -15.99 -15.35
N LEU A 103 -16.99 -14.67 -15.32
CA LEU A 103 -16.46 -13.79 -16.35
C LEU A 103 -14.94 -13.92 -16.47
N CYS A 104 -14.22 -13.85 -15.34
CA CYS A 104 -12.76 -13.97 -15.33
C CYS A 104 -12.29 -15.26 -15.98
N LYS A 105 -12.92 -16.40 -15.66
CA LYS A 105 -12.60 -17.69 -16.30
C LYS A 105 -12.87 -17.69 -17.79
N LYS A 106 -13.98 -17.11 -18.23
CA LYS A 106 -14.38 -17.13 -19.64
C LYS A 106 -13.43 -16.34 -20.53
N ILE A 107 -12.98 -15.18 -20.07
CA ILE A 107 -12.10 -14.29 -20.85
C ILE A 107 -10.61 -14.45 -20.46
N ASN A 108 -10.28 -15.43 -19.62
CA ASN A 108 -8.95 -15.65 -19.06
C ASN A 108 -8.36 -14.38 -18.40
N ALA A 109 -9.18 -13.64 -17.65
CA ALA A 109 -8.79 -12.43 -16.93
C ALA A 109 -8.34 -12.70 -15.49
N SER A 110 -7.49 -11.82 -14.97
CA SER A 110 -7.31 -11.64 -13.52
C SER A 110 -8.42 -10.74 -12.95
N ILE A 111 -8.64 -10.78 -11.63
CA ILE A 111 -9.61 -9.92 -10.95
C ILE A 111 -8.90 -8.90 -10.06
N ILE A 112 -9.38 -7.65 -10.06
CA ILE A 112 -8.96 -6.59 -9.14
C ILE A 112 -10.08 -6.38 -8.13
N THR A 113 -9.84 -6.78 -6.88
CA THR A 113 -10.80 -6.65 -5.79
C THR A 113 -10.08 -6.35 -4.48
N ASN A 114 -10.75 -5.60 -3.59
CA ASN A 114 -10.34 -5.40 -2.21
C ASN A 114 -11.26 -6.14 -1.23
N ASP A 115 -12.26 -6.89 -1.72
CA ASP A 115 -13.11 -7.73 -0.89
C ASP A 115 -12.38 -9.02 -0.52
N TYR A 116 -12.32 -9.30 0.79
CA TYR A 116 -11.58 -10.44 1.32
C TYR A 116 -12.18 -11.79 0.90
N ASN A 117 -13.51 -11.91 0.85
CA ASN A 117 -14.18 -13.17 0.54
C ASN A 117 -14.08 -13.48 -0.94
N LEU A 118 -14.35 -12.49 -1.81
CA LEU A 118 -14.18 -12.64 -3.25
C LEU A 118 -12.74 -12.97 -3.62
N ASN A 119 -11.76 -12.34 -2.95
CA ASN A 119 -10.34 -12.68 -3.11
C ASN A 119 -10.10 -14.17 -2.79
N LYS A 120 -10.57 -14.69 -1.65
CA LYS A 120 -10.33 -16.10 -1.27
C LYS A 120 -11.01 -17.07 -2.22
N VAL A 121 -12.24 -16.76 -2.65
CA VAL A 121 -12.96 -17.59 -3.61
C VAL A 121 -12.27 -17.59 -4.98
N ALA A 122 -11.83 -16.43 -5.47
CA ALA A 122 -11.12 -16.31 -6.74
C ALA A 122 -9.81 -17.13 -6.78
N GLU A 123 -9.00 -17.04 -5.72
CA GLU A 123 -7.77 -17.82 -5.58
C GLU A 123 -8.04 -19.34 -5.62
N LEU A 124 -9.05 -19.81 -4.87
CA LEU A 124 -9.44 -21.22 -4.87
C LEU A 124 -9.90 -21.72 -6.25
N GLN A 125 -10.41 -20.81 -7.08
CA GLN A 125 -10.86 -21.07 -8.44
C GLN A 125 -9.75 -20.91 -9.49
N GLY A 126 -8.50 -20.66 -9.06
CA GLY A 126 -7.33 -20.53 -9.93
C GLY A 126 -7.24 -19.19 -10.68
N ILE A 127 -8.00 -18.18 -10.26
CA ILE A 127 -7.96 -16.84 -10.84
C ILE A 127 -6.89 -16.02 -10.12
N ILE A 128 -6.04 -15.33 -10.88
CA ILE A 128 -5.07 -14.39 -10.33
C ILE A 128 -5.84 -13.19 -9.74
N VAL A 129 -5.59 -12.89 -8.48
CA VAL A 129 -6.17 -11.75 -7.78
C VAL A 129 -5.13 -10.64 -7.64
N LEU A 130 -5.53 -9.42 -7.95
CA LEU A 130 -4.75 -8.20 -7.81
C LEU A 130 -5.40 -7.34 -6.72
N ASN A 131 -4.93 -7.52 -5.49
CA ASN A 131 -5.47 -6.81 -4.32
C ASN A 131 -4.63 -5.57 -4.00
N ILE A 132 -5.25 -4.40 -3.93
CA ILE A 132 -4.53 -3.13 -3.71
C ILE A 132 -3.95 -3.05 -2.28
N ASN A 133 -4.59 -3.69 -1.31
CA ASN A 133 -4.06 -3.77 0.05
C ASN A 133 -2.78 -4.62 0.10
N GLU A 134 -2.73 -5.71 -0.65
CA GLU A 134 -1.53 -6.55 -0.78
C GLU A 134 -0.41 -5.78 -1.49
N LEU A 135 -0.73 -5.09 -2.59
CA LEU A 135 0.23 -4.23 -3.28
C LEU A 135 0.80 -3.16 -2.34
N THR A 136 -0.06 -2.47 -1.59
CA THR A 136 0.35 -1.44 -0.62
C THR A 136 1.32 -2.01 0.41
N ASN A 137 1.07 -3.22 0.90
CA ASN A 137 1.98 -3.88 1.85
C ASN A 137 3.31 -4.31 1.20
N ALA A 138 3.28 -4.76 -0.06
CA ALA A 138 4.45 -5.21 -0.80
C ALA A 138 5.44 -4.08 -1.12
N VAL A 139 4.94 -2.84 -1.28
CA VAL A 139 5.77 -1.66 -1.59
C VAL A 139 6.16 -0.84 -0.37
N LYS A 140 5.82 -1.29 0.85
CA LYS A 140 6.29 -0.62 2.07
C LYS A 140 7.81 -0.65 2.12
N VAL A 141 8.39 0.49 2.49
CA VAL A 141 9.84 0.63 2.64
C VAL A 141 10.36 -0.46 3.58
N ILE A 142 11.34 -1.22 3.11
CA ILE A 142 12.00 -2.23 3.92
C ILE A 142 13.18 -1.55 4.59
N VAL A 143 13.08 -1.34 5.90
CA VAL A 143 14.24 -0.99 6.73
C VAL A 143 14.84 -2.24 7.36
N TYR A 144 16.17 -2.29 7.41
CA TYR A 144 16.95 -3.36 8.03
C TYR A 144 17.68 -2.87 9.29
N PRO A 145 17.90 -3.75 10.28
CA PRO A 145 18.82 -3.47 11.37
C PRO A 145 20.19 -3.03 10.83
N GLY A 146 20.71 -1.91 11.35
CA GLY A 146 21.96 -1.30 10.91
C GLY A 146 21.83 -0.18 9.88
N GLU A 147 20.65 0.05 9.30
CA GLU A 147 20.40 1.21 8.43
C GLU A 147 20.12 2.46 9.27
N THR A 148 20.48 3.63 8.74
CA THR A 148 20.08 4.92 9.31
C THR A 148 18.84 5.46 8.62
N MET A 149 18.03 6.19 9.37
CA MET A 149 16.84 6.85 8.86
C MET A 149 16.55 8.14 9.64
N HIS A 150 15.79 9.05 9.04
CA HIS A 150 15.35 10.27 9.71
C HIS A 150 13.95 10.07 10.30
N ILE A 151 13.73 10.58 11.50
CA ILE A 151 12.42 10.52 12.16
C ILE A 151 12.19 11.75 13.03
N THR A 152 11.00 12.33 12.92
CA THR A 152 10.50 13.33 13.89
C THR A 152 9.98 12.62 15.12
N VAL A 153 10.49 12.97 16.31
CA VAL A 153 9.93 12.46 17.56
C VAL A 153 8.67 13.24 17.89
N ILE A 154 7.51 12.59 17.87
CA ILE A 154 6.22 13.26 18.01
C ILE A 154 5.70 13.20 19.45
N LYS A 155 5.97 12.10 20.16
CA LYS A 155 5.48 11.89 21.53
C LYS A 155 6.37 10.99 22.37
N GLU A 156 6.11 10.95 23.67
CA GLU A 156 6.73 10.00 24.59
C GLU A 156 6.27 8.56 24.29
N GLY A 157 7.22 7.63 24.37
CA GLY A 157 6.98 6.20 24.18
C GLY A 157 6.40 5.51 25.42
N LYS A 158 6.21 4.19 25.32
CA LYS A 158 5.62 3.41 26.41
C LYS A 158 6.60 3.18 27.54
N GLU A 159 7.88 2.94 27.23
CA GLU A 159 8.91 2.74 28.24
C GLU A 159 9.62 4.06 28.57
N ALA A 160 10.15 4.13 29.80
CA ALA A 160 10.80 5.33 30.29
C ALA A 160 11.96 5.75 29.38
N GLY A 161 11.93 7.00 28.92
CA GLY A 161 12.96 7.58 28.08
C GLY A 161 12.75 7.40 26.57
N GLN A 162 11.79 6.59 26.13
CA GLN A 162 11.50 6.42 24.70
C GLN A 162 10.82 7.65 24.10
N GLY A 163 11.17 7.94 22.84
CA GLY A 163 10.40 8.78 21.93
C GLY A 163 9.73 7.94 20.85
N VAL A 164 8.63 8.42 20.28
CA VAL A 164 7.92 7.75 19.18
C VAL A 164 7.64 8.73 18.04
N GLY A 165 7.97 8.29 16.83
CA GLY A 165 7.57 8.91 15.57
C GLY A 165 6.77 7.93 14.70
N TYR A 166 6.26 8.42 13.58
CA TYR A 166 5.56 7.62 12.58
C TYR A 166 6.09 7.93 11.19
N LEU A 167 6.29 6.89 10.39
CA LEU A 167 6.51 7.05 8.95
C LEU A 167 5.20 7.42 8.25
N GLU A 168 5.30 7.88 7.01
CA GLU A 168 4.15 8.26 6.20
C GLU A 168 3.13 7.11 6.02
N ASP A 169 3.61 5.87 6.01
CA ASP A 169 2.78 4.67 5.92
C ASP A 169 2.13 4.24 7.26
N GLY A 170 2.35 5.02 8.32
CA GLY A 170 1.85 4.77 9.67
C GLY A 170 2.72 3.81 10.50
N THR A 171 3.84 3.31 9.97
CA THR A 171 4.77 2.46 10.73
C THR A 171 5.29 3.22 11.94
N MET A 172 5.15 2.62 13.13
CA MET A 172 5.60 3.24 14.38
C MET A 172 7.12 3.07 14.53
N VAL A 173 7.82 4.18 14.74
CA VAL A 173 9.26 4.20 15.01
C VAL A 173 9.48 4.57 16.47
N VAL A 174 10.08 3.66 17.24
CA VAL A 174 10.45 3.85 18.64
C VAL A 174 11.92 4.22 18.70
N VAL A 175 12.25 5.33 19.34
CA VAL A 175 13.63 5.82 19.51
C VAL A 175 14.02 5.75 20.98
N GLU A 176 15.06 4.99 21.28
CA GLU A 176 15.62 4.89 22.63
C GLU A 176 16.21 6.24 23.09
N GLU A 177 15.99 6.57 24.37
CA GLU A 177 16.51 7.79 25.03
C GLU A 177 16.20 9.11 24.28
N ALA A 178 15.04 9.18 23.64
CA ALA A 178 14.59 10.32 22.84
C ALA A 178 13.43 11.12 23.45
N ARG A 179 13.05 10.86 24.71
CA ARG A 179 11.98 11.63 25.40
C ARG A 179 12.23 13.14 25.39
N GLN A 180 13.48 13.57 25.53
CA GLN A 180 13.85 14.99 25.54
C GLN A 180 13.94 15.62 24.13
N GLU A 181 13.81 14.80 23.08
CA GLU A 181 13.93 15.22 21.69
C GLU A 181 12.55 15.36 21.01
N ILE A 182 11.46 15.35 21.78
CA ILE A 182 10.10 15.56 21.24
C ILE A 182 10.04 16.89 20.48
N GLY A 183 9.50 16.84 19.27
CA GLY A 183 9.41 17.95 18.33
C GLY A 183 10.63 18.12 17.42
N ARG A 184 11.68 17.27 17.54
CA ARG A 184 12.89 17.36 16.73
C ARG A 184 12.97 16.22 15.71
N ASP A 185 13.63 16.53 14.60
CA ASP A 185 14.07 15.56 13.59
C ASP A 185 15.43 14.99 13.97
N LEU A 186 15.53 13.66 14.03
CA LEU A 186 16.74 12.93 14.39
C LEU A 186 17.14 11.97 13.28
N GLU A 187 18.44 11.84 13.04
CA GLU A 187 18.99 10.66 12.38
C GLU A 187 19.16 9.54 13.41
N VAL A 188 18.56 8.39 13.14
CA VAL A 188 18.52 7.23 14.04
C VAL A 188 18.98 5.98 13.32
N LEU A 189 19.63 5.08 14.05
CA LEU A 189 20.05 3.77 13.58
C LEU A 189 19.00 2.73 13.95
N VAL A 190 18.54 1.95 12.97
CA VAL A 190 17.60 0.85 13.19
C VAL A 190 18.29 -0.27 13.98
N THR A 191 17.74 -0.63 15.13
CA THR A 191 18.23 -1.74 15.97
C THR A 191 17.47 -3.02 15.68
N SER A 192 16.15 -2.94 15.52
CA SER A 192 15.32 -4.10 15.24
C SER A 192 13.99 -3.70 14.60
N VAL A 193 13.36 -4.66 13.92
CA VAL A 193 12.06 -4.47 13.26
C VAL A 193 11.15 -5.60 13.71
N PHE A 194 9.97 -5.24 14.21
CA PHE A 194 8.95 -6.18 14.66
C PHE A 194 7.67 -6.01 13.85
N GLN A 195 7.13 -7.13 13.39
CA GLN A 195 5.77 -7.18 12.87
C GLN A 195 4.83 -7.54 14.01
N THR A 196 3.79 -6.73 14.23
CA THR A 196 2.73 -6.99 15.20
C THR A 196 1.38 -7.11 14.50
N ALA A 197 0.36 -7.57 15.23
CA ALA A 197 -1.03 -7.61 14.74
C ALA A 197 -1.58 -6.22 14.36
N ALA A 198 -1.09 -5.15 14.99
CA ALA A 198 -1.52 -3.77 14.71
C ALA A 198 -0.69 -3.08 13.61
N GLY A 199 0.37 -3.73 13.11
CA GLY A 199 1.27 -3.16 12.11
C GLY A 199 2.74 -3.39 12.42
N ARG A 200 3.60 -2.71 11.66
CA ARG A 200 5.06 -2.79 11.80
C ARG A 200 5.54 -1.78 12.84
N MET A 201 6.50 -2.19 13.67
CA MET A 201 7.23 -1.34 14.61
C MET A 201 8.71 -1.41 14.31
N ILE A 202 9.38 -0.27 14.26
CA ILE A 202 10.82 -0.16 14.06
C ILE A 202 11.40 0.39 15.35
N PHE A 203 12.37 -0.30 15.92
CA PHE A 203 13.12 0.18 17.08
C PHE A 203 14.45 0.74 16.61
N THR A 204 14.82 1.86 17.18
CA THR A 204 15.96 2.66 16.75
C THR A 204 16.66 3.26 17.96
N ARG A 205 17.92 3.64 17.76
CA ARG A 205 18.69 4.45 18.71
C ARG A 205 19.28 5.65 17.99
N LYS A 206 19.59 6.72 18.72
CA LYS A 206 20.30 7.88 18.16
C LYS A 206 21.63 7.45 17.56
N VAL A 207 21.97 7.97 16.40
CA VAL A 207 23.34 7.87 15.87
C VAL A 207 24.23 8.67 16.83
N GLN A 208 25.16 8.01 17.51
CA GLN A 208 26.17 8.72 18.29
C GLN A 208 27.18 9.30 17.29
N GLU A 209 27.41 10.62 17.35
CA GLU A 209 28.61 11.18 16.75
C GLU A 209 29.81 10.59 17.51
N ASP A 210 30.52 9.65 16.88
CA ASP A 210 31.82 9.20 17.36
C ASP A 210 32.79 10.40 17.28
N LEU A 211 32.86 11.19 18.35
CA LEU A 211 34.00 12.06 18.60
C LEU A 211 35.23 11.14 18.72
N PRO A 212 36.25 11.27 17.85
CA PRO A 212 37.42 10.38 17.90
C PRO A 212 38.09 10.52 19.27
N THR A 213 38.06 9.43 20.04
CA THR A 213 38.62 9.36 21.38
C THR A 213 40.13 9.20 21.26
N GLY A 214 40.85 10.33 21.18
CA GLY A 214 42.29 10.29 20.90
C GLY A 214 43.06 11.58 21.06
N ALA A 215 42.84 12.36 22.14
CA ALA A 215 43.82 13.35 22.60
C ALA A 215 43.46 13.94 23.97
N ARG A 216 43.74 13.22 25.06
CA ARG A 216 44.09 13.83 26.35
C ARG A 216 44.79 12.84 27.26
N GLN A 217 46.04 12.53 26.91
CA GLN A 217 47.02 12.05 27.86
C GLN A 217 48.23 12.98 27.77
N VAL A 218 48.12 14.16 28.39
CA VAL A 218 49.31 14.94 28.71
C VAL A 218 49.92 14.28 29.94
N LEU A 219 50.91 13.42 29.69
CA LEU A 219 51.80 12.87 30.69
C LEU A 219 52.46 14.02 31.45
N ARG A 220 52.31 14.01 32.77
CA ARG A 220 53.18 14.76 33.68
C ARG A 220 54.59 14.19 33.61
N PRO A 221 55.65 15.00 33.60
CA PRO A 221 56.95 14.56 34.06
C PRO A 221 57.16 15.00 35.51
N GLU A 222 57.25 14.04 36.43
CA GLU A 222 58.18 14.15 37.58
C GLU A 222 59.55 13.65 37.05
N VAL A 223 60.74 14.10 37.47
CA VAL A 223 61.29 14.15 38.83
C VAL A 223 62.59 15.01 38.87
N ASN A 224 62.70 15.80 39.95
CA ASN A 224 63.84 16.32 40.77
C ASN A 224 65.26 16.71 40.26
N LEU A 225 65.65 17.91 40.74
CA LEU A 225 66.87 18.35 41.44
C LEU A 225 68.20 17.58 41.30
N TYR A 226 69.24 18.28 40.82
CA TYR A 226 70.57 18.58 41.41
C TYR A 226 71.60 18.78 40.28
N GLY A 227 72.35 19.90 40.32
CA GLY A 227 73.46 20.20 39.42
C GLY A 227 73.54 21.67 39.04
#